data_AF-A0AAE4T555-F1
#
_entry.id   AF-A0AAE4T555-F1
#
_cell.length_a   1.000
_cell.length_b   1.000
_cell.length_c   1.000
_cell.angle_alpha   90.00
_cell.angle_beta   90.00
_cell.angle_gamma   90.00
#
_symmetry.space_group_name_H-M   'P 1'
#
loop_
_entity.id
_entity.type
_entity.pdbx_description
1 polymer ?
#
loop_
_entity_poly.entity_id
_entity_poly.type
_entity_poly.pdbx_seq_one_letter_code
_entity_poly.pdbx_strand_id
1 'polypeptide(L)'
;MRKLTVILMLLISFSLFGQLQIFQSTSYAYKFRTTKGWGEWSEKIPTQANIHIDRNKDEIRIGSAKPQRYSLVSFLDSGYNKDNNKYVRWQAMDQDRKLCTVMLISPTNKEHSTQIYFIYNEFKMYYNFFENANYFDDK
;
A
#
# COMPACT_ATOMS: atom_id res chain seq x y z
N MET A 1 -30.00 -23.16 -30.25
CA MET A 1 -29.88 -23.09 -28.76
C MET A 1 -28.45 -23.32 -28.28
N ARG A 2 -27.72 -24.34 -28.77
CA ARG A 2 -26.32 -24.64 -28.39
C ARG A 2 -25.30 -23.49 -28.54
N LYS A 3 -25.48 -22.59 -29.53
CA LYS A 3 -24.63 -21.39 -29.70
C LYS A 3 -24.88 -20.31 -28.64
N LEU A 4 -26.10 -20.24 -28.10
CA LEU A 4 -26.46 -19.28 -27.05
C LEU A 4 -25.85 -19.67 -25.70
N THR A 5 -25.74 -20.97 -25.45
CA THR A 5 -25.12 -21.52 -24.22
C THR A 5 -23.62 -21.21 -24.15
N VAL A 6 -22.91 -21.25 -25.30
CA VAL A 6 -21.48 -20.91 -25.37
C VAL A 6 -21.24 -19.41 -25.11
N ILE A 7 -22.11 -18.54 -25.64
CA ILE A 7 -22.04 -17.10 -25.40
C ILE A 7 -22.31 -16.77 -23.92
N LEU A 8 -23.26 -17.47 -23.29
CA LEU A 8 -23.56 -17.31 -21.87
C LEU A 8 -22.41 -17.78 -20.96
N MET A 9 -21.71 -18.87 -21.31
CA MET A 9 -20.52 -19.32 -20.57
C MET A 9 -19.34 -18.34 -20.70
N LEU A 10 -19.19 -17.66 -21.84
CA LEU A 10 -18.13 -16.67 -22.04
C LEU A 10 -18.31 -15.41 -21.17
N LEU A 11 -19.57 -15.01 -20.89
CA LEU A 11 -19.90 -13.82 -20.11
C LEU A 11 -19.64 -13.98 -18.61
N ILE A 12 -19.59 -15.20 -18.08
CA ILE A 12 -19.35 -15.47 -16.64
C ILE A 12 -17.85 -15.37 -16.28
N SER A 13 -16.96 -15.33 -17.27
CA SER A 13 -15.51 -15.30 -17.09
C SER A 13 -14.95 -13.97 -16.57
N PHE A 14 -15.75 -12.91 -16.51
CA PHE A 14 -15.31 -11.56 -16.12
C PHE A 14 -15.46 -11.27 -14.62
N SER A 15 -15.23 -12.25 -13.75
CA SER A 15 -15.01 -11.94 -12.33
C SER A 15 -13.65 -11.24 -12.20
N LEU A 16 -13.70 -9.92 -12.10
CA LEU A 16 -12.56 -9.06 -11.78
C LEU A 16 -11.92 -9.55 -10.46
N PHE A 17 -10.79 -10.23 -10.55
CA PHE A 17 -10.03 -10.66 -9.39
C PHE A 17 -9.38 -9.42 -8.76
N GLY A 18 -9.98 -8.83 -7.73
CA GLY A 18 -9.18 -8.06 -6.79
C GLY A 18 -8.43 -9.02 -5.87
N GLN A 19 -7.14 -8.75 -5.70
CA GLN A 19 -6.23 -9.59 -4.95
C GLN A 19 -6.05 -8.99 -3.55
N LEU A 20 -6.28 -9.78 -2.51
CA LEU A 20 -5.78 -9.48 -1.17
C LEU A 20 -4.29 -9.82 -1.15
N GLN A 21 -3.45 -8.83 -0.93
CA GLN A 21 -2.02 -9.03 -0.73
C GLN A 21 -1.67 -8.81 0.75
N ILE A 22 -0.86 -9.70 1.31
CA ILE A 22 -0.44 -9.65 2.72
C ILE A 22 1.08 -9.56 2.75
N PHE A 23 1.58 -8.53 3.43
CA PHE A 23 3.01 -8.30 3.64
C PHE A 23 3.31 -8.32 5.13
N GLN A 24 4.51 -8.76 5.50
CA GLN A 24 5.01 -8.64 6.85
C GLN A 24 6.06 -7.53 6.89
N SER A 25 6.02 -6.68 7.93
CA SER A 25 7.04 -5.65 8.12
C SER A 25 8.28 -6.17 8.85
N THR A 26 9.39 -5.46 8.70
CA THR A 26 10.60 -5.62 9.52
C THR A 26 10.76 -4.47 10.52
N SER A 27 10.31 -3.27 10.15
CA SER A 27 10.42 -2.06 10.96
C SER A 27 9.45 -0.98 10.49
N TYR A 28 9.26 0.04 11.33
CA TYR A 28 8.62 1.29 10.94
C TYR A 28 9.47 2.49 11.37
N ALA A 29 9.28 3.61 10.68
CA ALA A 29 9.85 4.90 11.09
C ALA A 29 8.88 6.02 10.76
N TYR A 30 9.00 7.14 11.47
CA TYR A 30 8.10 8.29 11.33
C TYR A 30 8.88 9.59 11.37
N LYS A 31 8.24 10.66 10.88
CA LYS A 31 8.72 12.02 11.08
C LYS A 31 7.60 13.04 11.04
N PHE A 32 7.86 14.18 11.66
CA PHE A 32 6.93 15.28 11.76
C PHE A 32 7.30 16.42 10.81
N ARG A 33 6.28 17.20 10.44
CA ARG A 33 6.46 18.48 9.81
C ARG A 33 6.81 19.51 10.88
N THR A 34 7.76 20.36 10.55
CA THR A 34 8.22 21.47 11.38
C THR A 34 7.95 22.79 10.65
N THR A 35 8.15 23.92 11.33
CA THR A 35 8.06 25.25 10.71
C THR A 35 9.04 25.45 9.55
N LYS A 36 10.13 24.68 9.49
CA LYS A 36 11.16 24.74 8.43
C LYS A 36 10.99 23.68 7.34
N GLY A 37 9.93 22.87 7.40
CA GLY A 37 9.71 21.74 6.49
C GLY A 37 9.73 20.40 7.22
N TRP A 38 9.98 19.30 6.49
CA TRP A 38 10.04 17.98 7.09
C TRP A 38 11.26 17.84 8.00
N GLY A 39 11.06 17.35 9.24
CA GLY A 39 12.17 17.01 10.13
C GLY A 39 12.94 15.76 9.69
N GLU A 40 13.78 15.27 10.59
CA GLU A 40 14.50 14.01 10.44
C GLU A 40 13.60 12.81 10.67
N TRP A 41 13.95 11.69 10.03
CA TRP A 41 13.32 10.41 10.34
C TRP A 41 13.73 9.93 11.73
N SER A 42 12.79 9.32 12.45
CA SER A 42 13.12 8.54 13.64
C SER A 42 14.10 7.42 13.28
N GLU A 43 14.74 6.86 14.29
CA GLU A 43 15.36 5.54 14.16
C GLU A 43 14.31 4.51 13.70
N LYS A 44 14.77 3.46 13.02
CA LYS A 44 13.91 2.36 12.59
C LYS A 44 13.53 1.54 13.82
N ILE A 45 12.25 1.48 14.13
CA ILE A 45 11.73 0.72 15.25
C ILE A 45 11.35 -0.69 14.74
N PRO A 46 11.96 -1.77 15.25
CA PRO A 46 11.64 -3.14 14.83
C PRO A 46 10.16 -3.47 15.03
N THR A 47 9.52 -4.04 14.03
CA THR A 47 8.11 -4.45 14.12
C THR A 47 7.75 -5.51 13.10
N GLN A 48 6.93 -6.48 13.51
CA GLN A 48 6.42 -7.58 12.68
C GLN A 48 4.90 -7.46 12.52
N ALA A 49 4.43 -6.35 11.98
CA ALA A 49 3.03 -6.16 11.66
C ALA A 49 2.67 -6.87 10.35
N ASN A 50 1.46 -7.43 10.28
CA ASN A 50 0.87 -7.89 9.02
C ASN A 50 0.12 -6.74 8.36
N ILE A 51 0.51 -6.39 7.15
CA ILE A 51 -0.09 -5.34 6.33
C ILE A 51 -0.91 -6.02 5.24
N HIS A 52 -2.23 -5.89 5.33
CA HIS A 52 -3.18 -6.39 4.36
C HIS A 52 -3.58 -5.25 3.43
N ILE A 53 -3.43 -5.44 2.12
CA ILE A 53 -3.91 -4.52 1.09
C ILE A 53 -4.99 -5.26 0.31
N ASP A 54 -6.25 -4.85 0.49
CA ASP A 54 -7.43 -5.46 -0.12
C ASP A 54 -8.06 -4.49 -1.11
N ARG A 55 -7.74 -4.66 -2.40
CA ARG A 55 -8.26 -3.78 -3.47
C ARG A 55 -9.75 -4.01 -3.76
N ASN A 56 -10.34 -5.15 -3.35
CA ASN A 56 -11.79 -5.37 -3.54
C ASN A 56 -12.61 -4.57 -2.53
N LYS A 57 -12.06 -4.41 -1.34
CA LYS A 57 -12.72 -3.71 -0.23
C LYS A 57 -12.28 -2.27 -0.11
N ASP A 58 -11.41 -1.81 -1.02
CA ASP A 58 -10.76 -0.51 -0.93
C ASP A 58 -10.20 -0.28 0.48
N GLU A 59 -9.47 -1.26 1.02
CA GLU A 59 -9.05 -1.26 2.43
C GLU A 59 -7.58 -1.66 2.59
N ILE A 60 -6.89 -0.95 3.49
CA ILE A 60 -5.60 -1.36 4.04
C ILE A 60 -5.73 -1.57 5.55
N ARG A 61 -5.26 -2.72 6.06
CA ARG A 61 -5.26 -3.04 7.49
C ARG A 61 -3.85 -3.35 7.97
N ILE A 62 -3.48 -2.78 9.11
CA ILE A 62 -2.20 -3.04 9.77
C ILE A 62 -2.46 -3.72 11.11
N GLY A 63 -2.10 -5.00 11.19
CA GLY A 63 -2.15 -5.82 12.39
C GLY A 63 -0.93 -5.56 13.29
N SER A 64 -0.81 -4.34 13.82
CA SER A 64 0.18 -4.00 14.85
C SER A 64 -0.44 -4.03 16.26
N ALA A 65 0.35 -3.79 17.31
CA ALA A 65 -0.15 -3.70 18.70
C ALA A 65 -1.34 -2.72 18.84
N LYS A 66 -1.35 -1.65 18.05
CA LYS A 66 -2.52 -0.80 17.84
C LYS A 66 -3.02 -1.03 16.40
N PRO A 67 -4.13 -1.75 16.18
CA PRO A 67 -4.66 -1.97 14.84
C PRO A 67 -4.97 -0.66 14.13
N GLN A 68 -4.66 -0.62 12.83
CA GLN A 68 -4.92 0.55 11.97
C GLN A 68 -5.72 0.10 10.76
N ARG A 69 -6.67 0.94 10.34
CA ARG A 69 -7.52 0.72 9.17
C ARG A 69 -7.57 1.98 8.33
N TYR A 70 -7.48 1.79 7.02
CA TYR A 70 -7.49 2.85 6.03
C TYR A 70 -8.44 2.46 4.90
N SER A 71 -9.44 3.30 4.64
CA SER A 71 -10.29 3.18 3.46
C SER A 71 -9.64 3.94 2.31
N LEU A 72 -9.40 3.27 1.19
CA LEU A 72 -8.94 3.89 -0.05
C LEU A 72 -10.11 4.67 -0.66
N VAL A 73 -9.90 5.98 -0.84
CA VAL A 73 -10.92 6.91 -1.32
C VAL A 73 -10.80 7.09 -2.82
N SER A 74 -9.57 7.25 -3.33
CA SER A 74 -9.32 7.40 -4.76
C SER A 74 -7.89 7.05 -5.13
N PHE A 75 -7.72 6.57 -6.34
CA PHE A 75 -6.40 6.50 -6.98
C PHE A 75 -5.89 7.91 -7.27
N LEU A 76 -4.61 8.17 -6.99
CA LEU A 76 -3.96 9.43 -7.30
C LEU A 76 -3.12 9.28 -8.57
N ASP A 77 -2.07 8.46 -8.51
CA ASP A 77 -1.19 8.17 -9.63
C ASP A 77 -0.30 6.94 -9.38
N SER A 78 0.41 6.54 -10.42
CA SER A 78 1.45 5.51 -10.37
C SER A 78 2.54 5.83 -11.38
N GLY A 79 3.74 5.29 -11.18
CA GLY A 79 4.85 5.52 -12.08
C GLY A 79 6.18 5.08 -11.50
N TYR A 80 7.23 5.78 -11.91
CA TYR A 80 8.61 5.56 -11.46
C TYR A 80 9.16 6.83 -10.85
N ASN A 81 9.85 6.70 -9.71
CA ASN A 81 10.52 7.85 -9.09
C ASN A 81 11.87 8.13 -9.80
N LYS A 82 12.59 9.16 -9.34
CA LYS A 82 13.91 9.53 -9.88
C LYS A 82 14.98 8.42 -9.80
N ASP A 83 14.79 7.47 -8.88
CA ASP A 83 15.68 6.33 -8.65
C ASP A 83 15.17 5.07 -9.39
N ASN A 84 14.21 5.25 -10.31
CA ASN A 84 13.54 4.21 -11.08
C ASN A 84 12.77 3.18 -10.23
N ASN A 85 12.38 3.52 -9.00
CA ASN A 85 11.53 2.69 -8.15
C ASN A 85 10.07 2.85 -8.56
N LYS A 86 9.35 1.73 -8.70
CA LYS A 86 7.94 1.74 -9.05
C LYS A 86 7.10 2.18 -7.85
N TYR A 87 6.14 3.06 -8.05
CA TYR A 87 5.25 3.52 -7.00
C TYR A 87 3.79 3.55 -7.44
N VAL A 88 2.90 3.52 -6.46
CA VAL A 88 1.47 3.77 -6.60
C VAL A 88 0.97 4.54 -5.39
N ARG A 89 0.08 5.52 -5.61
CA ARG A 89 -0.49 6.38 -4.57
C ARG A 89 -2.01 6.39 -4.61
N TRP A 90 -2.57 6.41 -3.40
CA TRP A 90 -4.00 6.58 -3.18
C TRP A 90 -4.25 7.67 -2.14
N GLN A 91 -5.36 8.37 -2.28
CA GLN A 91 -5.98 9.07 -1.18
C GLN A 91 -6.65 8.02 -0.30
N ALA A 92 -6.42 8.09 1.00
CA ALA A 92 -7.07 7.23 1.98
C ALA A 92 -7.62 8.05 3.16
N MET A 93 -8.52 7.43 3.91
CA MET A 93 -9.09 7.95 5.14
C MET A 93 -8.85 6.93 6.28
N ASP A 94 -8.33 7.40 7.41
CA ASP A 94 -8.10 6.55 8.57
C ASP A 94 -9.35 6.37 9.46
N GLN A 95 -9.20 5.57 10.52
CA GLN A 95 -10.26 5.28 11.50
C GLN A 95 -10.79 6.52 12.24
N ASP A 96 -10.02 7.61 12.28
CA ASP A 96 -10.43 8.89 12.88
C ASP A 96 -11.03 9.85 11.84
N ARG A 97 -11.29 9.37 10.61
CA ARG A 97 -11.76 10.13 9.45
C ARG A 97 -10.78 11.20 8.96
N LYS A 98 -9.48 11.04 9.25
CA LYS A 98 -8.44 11.94 8.72
C LYS A 98 -7.94 11.42 7.38
N LEU A 99 -7.79 12.35 6.44
CA LEU A 99 -7.25 12.07 5.13
C LEU A 99 -5.71 11.95 5.16
N CYS A 100 -5.18 10.96 4.46
CA CYS A 100 -3.75 10.78 4.23
C CYS A 100 -3.50 10.22 2.83
N THR A 101 -2.32 10.49 2.26
CA THR A 101 -1.86 9.76 1.09
C THR A 101 -1.19 8.47 1.52
N VAL A 102 -1.63 7.34 0.96
CA VAL A 102 -0.93 6.07 1.06
C VAL A 102 -0.09 5.88 -0.20
N MET A 103 1.19 5.56 -0.04
CA MET A 103 2.10 5.31 -1.15
C MET A 103 2.83 3.99 -0.94
N LEU A 104 2.67 3.06 -1.87
CA LEU A 104 3.54 1.89 -1.98
C LEU A 104 4.67 2.22 -2.94
N ILE A 105 5.89 1.89 -2.56
CA ILE A 105 7.08 2.01 -3.39
C ILE A 105 7.87 0.72 -3.31
N SER A 106 8.13 0.14 -4.48
CA SER A 106 8.95 -1.06 -4.63
C SER A 106 10.19 -0.70 -5.44
N PRO A 107 11.38 -0.95 -4.90
CA PRO A 107 12.61 -0.68 -5.59
C PRO A 107 12.78 -1.64 -6.77
N THR A 108 13.31 -1.12 -7.88
CA THR A 108 13.55 -1.94 -9.07
C THR A 108 14.83 -2.78 -8.93
N ASN A 109 15.80 -2.29 -8.14
CA ASN A 109 16.92 -3.09 -7.64
C ASN A 109 16.50 -3.81 -6.35
N LYS A 110 16.69 -5.13 -6.29
CA LYS A 110 16.30 -5.99 -5.16
C LYS A 110 17.09 -5.73 -3.86
N GLU A 111 17.94 -4.70 -3.82
CA GLU A 111 18.76 -4.33 -2.67
C GLU A 111 17.98 -3.63 -1.56
N HIS A 112 16.76 -3.15 -1.86
CA HIS A 112 15.88 -2.51 -0.90
C HIS A 112 14.55 -3.25 -0.82
N SER A 113 13.89 -3.20 0.33
CA SER A 113 12.56 -3.79 0.48
C SER A 113 11.47 -2.81 0.05
N THR A 114 10.33 -3.37 -0.39
CA THR A 114 9.12 -2.57 -0.61
C THR A 114 8.74 -1.83 0.69
N GLN A 115 8.31 -0.59 0.53
CA GLN A 115 7.85 0.25 1.63
C GLN A 115 6.43 0.72 1.38
N ILE A 116 5.66 0.85 2.47
CA ILE A 116 4.36 1.52 2.45
C ILE A 116 4.41 2.76 3.34
N TYR A 117 4.12 3.91 2.76
CA TYR A 117 4.08 5.20 3.43
C TYR A 117 2.64 5.63 3.71
N PHE A 118 2.43 6.27 4.86
CA PHE A 118 1.22 6.97 5.25
C PHE A 118 1.59 8.43 5.51
N ILE A 119 1.11 9.31 4.65
CA ILE A 119 1.54 10.71 4.57
C ILE A 119 0.36 11.60 4.95
N TYR A 120 0.42 12.20 6.13
CA TYR A 120 -0.49 13.23 6.60
C TYR A 120 0.15 14.61 6.45
N ASN A 121 -0.64 15.66 6.67
CA ASN A 121 -0.14 17.04 6.62
C ASN A 121 0.93 17.33 7.69
N GLU A 122 0.77 16.75 8.89
CA GLU A 122 1.61 17.04 10.06
C GLU A 122 2.71 15.99 10.29
N PHE A 123 2.54 14.78 9.78
CA PHE A 123 3.50 13.70 9.95
C PHE A 123 3.42 12.72 8.81
N LYS A 124 4.47 11.92 8.65
CA LYS A 124 4.42 10.74 7.81
C LYS A 124 5.16 9.59 8.46
N MET A 125 4.73 8.39 8.15
CA MET A 125 5.36 7.16 8.61
C MET A 125 5.45 6.17 7.47
N TYR A 126 6.34 5.19 7.61
CA TYR A 126 6.38 4.06 6.70
C TYR A 126 6.71 2.77 7.41
N TYR A 127 6.31 1.67 6.79
CA TYR A 127 6.76 0.32 7.15
C TYR A 127 7.72 -0.19 6.07
N ASN A 128 8.84 -0.78 6.49
CA ASN A 128 9.68 -1.60 5.63
C ASN A 128 9.11 -3.01 5.60
N PHE A 129 8.95 -3.60 4.42
CA PHE A 129 8.61 -5.02 4.30
C PHE A 129 9.86 -5.90 4.39
N PHE A 130 9.67 -7.21 4.51
CA PHE A 130 10.76 -8.18 4.35
C PHE A 130 11.38 -8.09 2.94
N GLU A 131 12.66 -8.44 2.85
CA GLU A 131 13.39 -8.48 1.57
C GLU A 131 12.68 -9.41 0.58
N ASN A 132 12.61 -8.99 -0.68
CA ASN A 132 11.87 -9.63 -1.78
C ASN A 132 10.34 -9.49 -1.78
N ALA A 133 9.74 -8.81 -0.79
CA ALA A 133 8.35 -8.38 -0.92
C ALA A 133 8.21 -7.41 -2.10
N ASN A 134 7.38 -7.75 -3.09
CA ASN A 134 7.07 -6.88 -4.22
C ASN A 134 5.56 -6.81 -4.41
N TYR A 135 5.00 -5.61 -4.29
CA TYR A 135 3.57 -5.37 -4.49
C TYR A 135 3.15 -5.51 -5.96
N PHE A 136 4.08 -5.24 -6.88
CA PHE A 136 3.80 -5.18 -8.31
C PHE A 136 4.09 -6.48 -9.06
N ASP A 137 4.63 -7.50 -8.37
CA ASP A 137 4.74 -8.84 -8.94
C ASP A 137 3.37 -9.53 -8.79
N ASP A 138 2.45 -9.20 -9.71
CA ASP A 138 1.22 -9.96 -9.89
C ASP A 138 1.61 -11.35 -10.43
N LYS A 139 1.66 -12.36 -9.54
CA LYS A 139 1.61 -13.77 -9.93
C LYS A 139 0.16 -14.23 -10.03
#